data_AF-A0A414RIH2-F1
#
_entry.id   AF-A0A414RIH2-F1
#
_cell.length_a   1.000
_cell.length_b   1.000
_cell.length_c   1.000
_cell.angle_alpha   90.00
_cell.angle_beta   90.00
_cell.angle_gamma   90.00
#
_symmetry.space_group_name_H-M   'P 1'
#
loop_
_entity.id
_entity.type
_entity.pdbx_description
1 polymer ?
#
loop_
_entity_poly.entity_id
_entity_poly.type
_entity_poly.pdbx_seq_one_letter_code
_entity_poly.pdbx_strand_id
1 'polypeptide(L)'
;MKKYFVLFTLLLIAVVSNAQESITDSLGCYESSSVKFCSYKEAYLKNDMAGVVRLDEFEVSYDKLGKAYTVYVRFDSSIVNAEVKYVRGSVSEGYLYDGVVKNSRDQEKVTVFCKNKLSLYTQNHGVASKSIIKDYEKEGINLIFPKTYIISSVVPIKN
;
A
#
# COMPACT_ATOMS: atom_id res chain seq x y z
N MET A 1 68.28 -0.39 -27.28
CA MET A 1 66.88 0.05 -27.09
C MET A 1 65.95 -0.90 -27.85
N LYS A 2 65.27 -1.82 -27.17
CA LYS A 2 64.16 -2.61 -27.74
C LYS A 2 62.97 -2.41 -26.82
N LYS A 3 61.97 -1.68 -27.32
CA LYS A 3 60.75 -1.33 -26.58
C LYS A 3 59.76 -2.48 -26.72
N TYR A 4 59.49 -3.18 -25.63
CA TYR A 4 58.25 -3.93 -25.44
C TYR A 4 57.26 -2.97 -24.79
N PHE A 5 56.03 -2.86 -25.26
CA PHE A 5 54.85 -2.48 -24.45
C PHE A 5 53.61 -2.71 -25.34
N VAL A 6 53.08 -3.94 -25.33
CA VAL A 6 51.90 -4.41 -24.57
C VAL A 6 50.60 -3.85 -25.15
N LEU A 7 49.91 -4.75 -25.85
CA LEU A 7 48.59 -4.61 -26.45
C LEU A 7 47.53 -4.55 -25.33
N PHE A 8 46.84 -3.42 -25.18
CA PHE A 8 45.73 -3.28 -24.24
C PHE A 8 44.45 -3.86 -24.86
N THR A 9 44.05 -5.05 -24.43
CA THR A 9 42.72 -5.62 -24.74
C THR A 9 41.70 -5.01 -23.79
N LEU A 10 40.80 -4.16 -24.31
CA LEU A 10 39.61 -3.73 -23.59
C LEU A 10 38.62 -4.90 -23.52
N LEU A 11 38.46 -5.49 -22.33
CA LEU A 11 37.29 -6.31 -22.02
C LEU A 11 36.07 -5.38 -21.85
N LEU A 12 35.13 -5.45 -22.78
CA LEU A 12 33.78 -4.96 -22.57
C LEU A 12 33.09 -5.87 -21.55
N ILE A 13 32.96 -5.40 -20.32
CA ILE A 13 32.06 -6.01 -19.35
C ILE A 13 30.66 -5.47 -19.66
N ALA A 14 29.88 -6.25 -20.39
CA ALA A 14 28.46 -6.00 -20.53
C ALA A 14 27.80 -6.22 -19.16
N VAL A 15 27.46 -5.12 -18.49
CA VAL A 15 26.58 -5.15 -17.32
C VAL A 15 25.19 -5.45 -17.84
N VAL A 16 24.76 -6.71 -17.75
CA VAL A 16 23.34 -7.05 -17.93
C VAL A 16 22.57 -6.47 -16.75
N SER A 17 21.96 -5.32 -16.98
CA SER A 17 20.89 -4.80 -16.13
C SER A 17 19.77 -5.84 -16.12
N ASN A 18 19.60 -6.54 -15.00
CA ASN A 18 18.38 -7.30 -14.73
C ASN A 18 17.24 -6.29 -14.54
N ALA A 19 16.71 -5.75 -15.64
CA ALA A 19 15.40 -5.14 -15.65
C ALA A 19 14.41 -6.27 -15.42
N GLN A 20 14.06 -6.50 -14.16
CA GLN A 20 12.96 -7.39 -13.82
C GLN A 20 11.68 -6.75 -14.35
N GLU A 21 11.25 -7.18 -15.55
CA GLU A 21 9.98 -6.77 -16.14
C GLU A 21 8.85 -7.16 -15.19
N SER A 22 8.30 -6.15 -14.55
CA SER A 22 7.12 -6.23 -13.73
C SER A 22 5.91 -5.89 -14.59
N ILE A 23 4.94 -6.79 -14.63
CA ILE A 23 3.69 -6.60 -15.36
C ILE A 23 2.76 -5.82 -14.42
N THR A 24 2.50 -4.55 -14.72
CA THR A 24 1.32 -3.88 -14.18
C THR A 24 0.10 -4.48 -14.87
N ASP A 25 -0.74 -5.20 -14.14
CA ASP A 25 -1.96 -5.79 -14.70
C ASP A 25 -3.00 -4.69 -14.98
N SER A 26 -3.91 -4.97 -15.91
CA SER A 26 -5.15 -4.22 -16.20
C SER A 26 -5.93 -3.76 -14.96
N LEU A 27 -5.75 -4.47 -13.84
CA LEU A 27 -6.37 -4.21 -12.55
C LEU A 27 -5.61 -3.19 -11.68
N GLY A 28 -4.57 -2.52 -12.20
CA GLY A 28 -3.80 -1.52 -11.44
C GLY A 28 -2.93 -2.10 -10.33
N CYS A 29 -2.75 -3.43 -10.32
CA CYS A 29 -1.87 -4.11 -9.38
C CYS A 29 -0.55 -4.49 -10.03
N TYR A 30 0.49 -4.55 -9.20
CA TYR A 30 1.87 -4.77 -9.56
C TYR A 30 2.50 -5.73 -8.56
N GLU A 31 3.31 -6.67 -9.06
CA GLU A 31 4.15 -7.51 -8.21
C GLU A 31 5.57 -7.65 -8.80
N SER A 32 6.58 -7.40 -7.97
CA SER A 32 7.98 -7.70 -8.25
C SER A 32 8.56 -8.66 -7.20
N SER A 33 9.86 -8.93 -7.27
CA SER A 33 10.58 -9.67 -6.23
C SER A 33 10.58 -8.96 -4.87
N SER A 34 10.41 -7.64 -4.83
CA SER A 34 10.53 -6.81 -3.63
C SER A 34 9.21 -6.26 -3.11
N VAL A 35 8.21 -6.02 -3.97
CA VAL A 35 6.97 -5.35 -3.56
C VAL A 35 5.74 -5.98 -4.22
N LYS A 36 4.62 -5.98 -3.51
CA LYS A 36 3.28 -6.10 -4.08
C LYS A 36 2.56 -4.78 -3.90
N PHE A 37 1.77 -4.36 -4.87
CA PHE A 37 1.12 -3.06 -4.85
C PHE A 37 -0.19 -3.13 -5.62
N CYS A 38 -1.21 -2.37 -5.18
CA CYS A 38 -2.36 -2.09 -6.00
C CYS A 38 -2.87 -0.66 -5.77
N SER A 39 -3.07 0.06 -6.88
CA SER A 39 -3.66 1.39 -6.91
C SER A 39 -5.12 1.29 -7.34
N TYR A 40 -6.04 1.91 -6.59
CA TYR A 40 -7.47 1.85 -6.86
C TYR A 40 -7.94 3.12 -7.56
N LYS A 41 -8.65 2.97 -8.69
CA LYS A 41 -9.25 4.10 -9.45
C LYS A 41 -10.33 4.82 -8.65
N GLU A 42 -10.96 4.12 -7.71
CA GLU A 42 -12.05 4.65 -6.91
C GLU A 42 -12.02 4.04 -5.51
N ALA A 43 -12.05 4.89 -4.50
CA ALA A 43 -12.19 4.51 -3.11
C ALA A 43 -12.94 5.62 -2.36
N TYR A 44 -13.65 5.23 -1.31
CA TYR A 44 -14.40 6.14 -0.47
C TYR A 44 -13.92 6.05 0.96
N LEU A 45 -13.79 7.20 1.61
CA LEU A 45 -13.48 7.31 3.02
C LEU A 45 -14.73 7.78 3.76
N LYS A 46 -15.01 7.15 4.90
CA LYS A 46 -15.96 7.64 5.90
C LYS A 46 -15.22 7.98 7.18
N ASN A 47 -15.42 9.18 7.70
CA ASN A 47 -15.06 9.53 9.08
C ASN A 47 -16.04 10.57 9.65
N ASP A 48 -15.94 10.81 10.96
CA ASP A 48 -16.87 11.70 11.67
C ASP A 48 -16.73 13.18 11.26
N MET A 49 -15.60 13.58 10.67
CA MET A 49 -15.32 14.96 10.31
C MET A 49 -15.83 15.34 8.92
N ALA A 50 -15.62 14.47 7.93
CA ALA A 50 -15.89 14.73 6.51
C ALA A 50 -17.15 13.99 6.02
N GLY A 51 -17.74 13.12 6.83
CA GLY A 51 -18.78 12.21 6.36
C GLY A 51 -18.20 11.23 5.34
N VAL A 52 -18.93 10.98 4.24
CA VAL A 52 -18.47 10.11 3.16
C VAL A 52 -17.92 10.94 2.01
N VAL A 53 -16.64 10.75 1.70
CA VAL A 53 -15.94 11.43 0.61
C VAL A 53 -15.29 10.44 -0.35
N ARG A 54 -15.13 10.83 -1.61
CA ARG A 54 -14.29 10.10 -2.57
C ARG A 54 -12.84 10.52 -2.35
N LEU A 55 -11.94 9.54 -2.33
CA LEU A 55 -10.50 9.79 -2.23
C LEU A 55 -9.91 10.21 -3.58
N ASP A 56 -8.88 11.06 -3.54
CA ASP A 56 -8.12 11.43 -4.73
C ASP A 56 -7.13 10.34 -5.14
N GLU A 57 -6.64 9.58 -4.16
CA GLU A 57 -5.70 8.48 -4.37
C GLU A 57 -5.82 7.49 -3.21
N PHE A 58 -5.84 6.20 -3.54
CA PHE A 58 -5.85 5.13 -2.56
C PHE A 58 -5.03 3.95 -3.06
N GLU A 59 -4.07 3.52 -2.24
CA GLU A 59 -3.15 2.45 -2.60
C GLU A 59 -2.86 1.56 -1.41
N VAL A 60 -2.68 0.26 -1.68
CA VAL A 60 -2.20 -0.70 -0.68
C VAL A 60 -1.01 -1.43 -1.24
N SER A 61 0.09 -1.42 -0.50
CA SER A 61 1.33 -2.08 -0.86
C SER A 61 1.85 -2.98 0.24
N TYR A 62 2.74 -3.90 -0.13
CA TYR A 62 3.45 -4.79 0.76
C TYR A 62 4.92 -4.85 0.36
N ASP A 63 5.78 -4.34 1.24
CA ASP A 63 7.23 -4.51 1.16
C ASP A 63 7.61 -5.92 1.66
N LYS A 64 8.13 -6.75 0.75
CA LYS A 64 8.52 -8.13 1.04
C LYS A 64 9.77 -8.20 1.93
N LEU A 65 10.65 -7.20 1.86
CA LEU A 65 11.88 -7.15 2.66
C LEU A 65 11.57 -6.68 4.09
N GLY A 66 10.92 -5.53 4.22
CA GLY A 66 10.51 -4.95 5.50
C GLY A 66 9.36 -5.71 6.18
N LYS A 67 8.69 -6.61 5.44
CA LYS A 67 7.51 -7.38 5.87
C LYS A 67 6.43 -6.47 6.44
N ALA A 68 6.18 -5.35 5.77
CA ALA A 68 5.27 -4.31 6.19
C ALA A 68 4.32 -3.95 5.05
N TYR A 69 3.09 -3.63 5.41
CA TYR A 69 2.13 -3.04 4.48
C TYR A 69 2.23 -1.53 4.53
N THR A 70 1.96 -0.87 3.40
CA THR A 70 1.65 0.56 3.37
C THR A 70 0.21 0.74 2.92
N VAL A 71 -0.57 1.47 3.71
CA VAL A 71 -1.90 1.97 3.32
C VAL A 71 -1.76 3.46 3.06
N TYR A 72 -1.85 3.84 1.79
CA TYR A 72 -1.73 5.22 1.35
C TYR A 72 -3.11 5.80 1.02
N VAL A 73 -3.40 6.97 1.58
CA VAL A 73 -4.66 7.68 1.42
C VAL A 73 -4.36 9.14 1.12
N ARG A 74 -4.95 9.69 0.05
CA ARG A 74 -4.94 11.13 -0.25
C ARG A 74 -6.37 11.66 -0.39
N PHE A 75 -6.64 12.77 0.30
CA PHE A 75 -7.86 13.56 0.17
C PHE A 75 -7.51 15.04 0.31
N ASP A 76 -7.73 15.80 -0.75
CA ASP A 76 -7.26 17.18 -0.90
C ASP A 76 -5.75 17.28 -0.59
N SER A 77 -5.32 18.25 0.22
CA SER A 77 -3.94 18.37 0.66
C SER A 77 -3.53 17.36 1.76
N SER A 78 -4.45 16.53 2.23
CA SER A 78 -4.21 15.60 3.34
C SER A 78 -3.70 14.24 2.83
N ILE A 79 -2.54 13.82 3.34
CA ILE A 79 -1.90 12.55 2.98
C ILE A 79 -1.66 11.72 4.23
N VAL A 80 -2.08 10.47 4.20
CA VAL A 80 -1.70 9.45 5.20
C VAL A 80 -0.92 8.36 4.48
N ASN A 81 0.32 8.14 4.91
CA ASN A 81 1.17 7.05 4.46
C ASN A 81 1.45 6.13 5.66
N ALA A 82 0.52 5.22 5.94
CA ALA A 82 0.55 4.35 7.12
C ALA A 82 1.35 3.07 6.83
N GLU A 83 2.53 2.92 7.43
CA GLU A 83 3.29 1.66 7.40
C GLU A 83 2.90 0.82 8.60
N VAL A 84 2.36 -0.38 8.36
CA VAL A 84 1.83 -1.26 9.40
C VAL A 84 2.28 -2.71 9.23
N LYS A 85 2.47 -3.39 10.35
CA LYS A 85 2.82 -4.82 10.41
C LYS A 85 1.70 -5.62 11.04
N TYR A 86 1.53 -6.84 10.57
CA TYR A 86 0.51 -7.75 11.11
C TYR A 86 0.78 -8.04 12.59
N VAL A 87 -0.26 -7.94 13.41
CA VAL A 87 -0.21 -8.22 14.85
C VAL A 87 -0.95 -9.53 15.15
N ARG A 88 -2.24 -9.58 14.80
CA ARG A 88 -3.13 -10.71 15.10
C ARG A 88 -4.37 -10.66 14.21
N GLY A 89 -5.09 -11.77 14.13
CA GLY A 89 -6.36 -11.81 13.43
C GLY A 89 -6.76 -13.20 12.96
N SER A 90 -8.02 -13.30 12.56
CA SER A 90 -8.65 -14.53 12.08
C SER A 90 -9.78 -14.19 11.12
N VAL A 91 -10.28 -15.19 10.39
CA VAL A 91 -11.42 -15.00 9.48
C VAL A 91 -12.67 -14.58 10.24
N SER A 92 -12.87 -15.08 11.47
CA SER A 92 -14.01 -14.71 12.32
C SER A 92 -13.89 -13.30 12.89
N GLU A 93 -12.71 -12.89 13.34
CA GLU A 93 -12.51 -11.66 14.10
C GLU A 93 -12.03 -10.46 13.26
N GLY A 94 -11.53 -10.70 12.05
CA GLY A 94 -10.80 -9.70 11.26
C GLY A 94 -9.32 -9.65 11.63
N TYR A 95 -8.61 -8.70 11.04
CA TYR A 95 -7.15 -8.61 11.10
C TYR A 95 -6.71 -7.24 11.61
N LEU A 96 -5.77 -7.26 12.56
CA LEU A 96 -5.19 -6.09 13.20
C LEU A 96 -3.73 -5.93 12.78
N TYR A 97 -3.36 -4.71 12.45
CA TYR A 97 -2.02 -4.31 12.08
C TYR A 97 -1.66 -3.03 12.86
N ASP A 98 -0.42 -2.94 13.34
CA ASP A 98 0.07 -1.76 14.05
C ASP A 98 1.30 -1.19 13.34
N GLY A 99 1.44 0.13 13.43
CA GLY A 99 2.63 0.81 12.94
C GLY A 99 2.54 2.32 13.07
N VAL A 100 3.08 3.02 12.08
CA VAL A 100 3.27 4.48 12.13
C VAL A 100 2.93 5.16 10.81
N VAL A 101 2.54 6.42 10.88
CA VAL A 101 2.39 7.29 9.71
C VAL A 101 3.78 7.82 9.31
N LYS A 102 4.33 7.33 8.18
CA LYS A 102 5.71 7.63 7.76
C LYS A 102 5.94 9.11 7.44
N ASN A 103 4.91 9.79 6.94
CA ASN A 103 4.97 11.22 6.62
C ASN A 103 4.66 12.13 7.83
N SER A 104 4.46 11.55 9.03
CA SER A 104 4.32 12.31 10.27
C SER A 104 5.68 12.53 10.91
N ARG A 105 5.97 13.77 11.34
CA ARG A 105 7.23 14.13 12.03
C ARG A 105 7.45 13.34 13.32
N ASP A 106 6.38 13.01 14.02
CA ASP A 106 6.44 12.33 15.32
C ASP A 106 6.28 10.81 15.20
N GLN A 107 6.30 10.25 13.99
CA GLN A 107 5.95 8.85 13.73
C GLN A 107 4.63 8.45 14.42
N GLU A 108 3.59 9.24 14.17
CA GLU A 108 2.28 9.04 14.80
C GLU A 108 1.82 7.58 14.67
N LYS A 109 1.46 6.98 15.81
CA LYS A 109 0.98 5.60 15.87
C LYS A 109 -0.35 5.48 15.11
N VAL A 110 -0.47 4.42 14.33
CA VAL A 110 -1.69 4.06 13.64
C VAL A 110 -1.93 2.56 13.77
N THR A 111 -3.17 2.21 14.03
CA THR A 111 -3.66 0.83 14.00
C THR A 111 -4.57 0.69 12.79
N VAL A 112 -4.37 -0.35 11.99
CA VAL A 112 -5.24 -0.71 10.88
C VAL A 112 -6.03 -1.96 11.27
N PHE A 113 -7.36 -1.87 11.17
CA PHE A 113 -8.26 -3.00 11.33
C PHE A 113 -9.10 -3.21 10.08
N CYS A 114 -9.13 -4.43 9.55
CA CYS A 114 -9.96 -4.78 8.40
C CYS A 114 -10.46 -6.22 8.49
N LYS A 115 -11.68 -6.47 8.01
CA LYS A 115 -12.28 -7.82 8.02
C LYS A 115 -11.47 -8.82 7.18
N ASN A 116 -10.91 -8.34 6.08
CA ASN A 116 -10.10 -9.11 5.13
C ASN A 116 -8.61 -8.76 5.32
N LYS A 117 -7.69 -9.68 5.00
CA LYS A 117 -6.25 -9.40 5.09
C LYS A 117 -5.84 -8.29 4.12
N LEU A 118 -4.89 -7.42 4.52
CA LEU A 118 -4.28 -6.42 3.63
C LEU A 118 -3.65 -7.04 2.37
N SER A 119 -3.21 -8.30 2.41
CA SER A 119 -2.71 -9.04 1.24
C SER A 119 -3.72 -9.22 0.11
N LEU A 120 -5.02 -9.20 0.42
CA LEU A 120 -6.07 -9.24 -0.60
C LEU A 120 -6.20 -7.88 -1.28
N TYR A 121 -6.03 -6.79 -0.53
CA TYR A 121 -6.08 -5.43 -1.08
C TYR A 121 -4.85 -5.08 -1.92
N THR A 122 -3.73 -5.80 -1.79
CA THR A 122 -2.64 -5.74 -2.80
C THR A 122 -2.96 -6.50 -4.08
N GLN A 123 -4.17 -7.07 -4.22
CA GLN A 123 -4.64 -7.90 -5.33
C GLN A 123 -6.05 -7.49 -5.79
N ASN A 124 -6.34 -6.17 -5.78
CA ASN A 124 -7.62 -5.59 -6.23
C ASN A 124 -8.87 -6.09 -5.46
N HIS A 125 -8.72 -6.42 -4.17
CA HIS A 125 -9.88 -6.72 -3.34
C HIS A 125 -10.65 -5.44 -2.97
N GLY A 126 -11.95 -5.44 -3.24
CA GLY A 126 -12.81 -4.30 -2.99
C GLY A 126 -14.26 -4.63 -3.32
N VAL A 127 -15.16 -3.68 -3.03
CA VAL A 127 -16.57 -3.80 -3.40
C VAL A 127 -16.74 -3.53 -4.90
N ALA A 128 -17.84 -4.00 -5.50
CA ALA A 128 -18.09 -3.83 -6.94
C ALA A 128 -18.54 -2.42 -7.34
N SER A 129 -19.12 -1.64 -6.42
CA SER A 129 -19.52 -0.24 -6.65
C SER A 129 -19.82 0.47 -5.33
N LYS A 130 -19.89 1.80 -5.35
CA LYS A 130 -20.30 2.59 -4.17
C LYS A 130 -21.66 2.16 -3.61
N SER A 131 -22.61 1.84 -4.49
CA SER A 131 -24.01 1.55 -4.11
C SER A 131 -24.17 0.30 -3.24
N ILE A 132 -23.19 -0.61 -3.24
CA ILE A 132 -23.27 -1.83 -2.45
C ILE A 132 -22.66 -1.71 -1.06
N ILE A 133 -22.00 -0.58 -0.76
CA ILE A 133 -21.42 -0.33 0.56
C ILE A 133 -22.56 -0.08 1.54
N LYS A 134 -22.79 -1.02 2.46
CA LYS A 134 -23.84 -0.90 3.49
C LYS A 134 -23.28 -0.33 4.78
N ASP A 135 -22.04 -0.72 5.10
CA ASP A 135 -21.40 -0.36 6.36
C ASP A 135 -19.90 -0.18 6.13
N TYR A 136 -19.47 1.09 6.06
CA TYR A 136 -18.07 1.47 5.85
C TYR A 136 -17.14 0.91 6.93
N GLU A 137 -17.59 0.83 8.18
CA GLU A 137 -16.75 0.39 9.30
C GLU A 137 -16.54 -1.13 9.26
N LYS A 138 -17.54 -1.89 8.81
CA LYS A 138 -17.45 -3.35 8.65
C LYS A 138 -16.73 -3.78 7.37
N GLU A 139 -16.95 -3.06 6.28
CA GLU A 139 -16.43 -3.42 4.95
C GLU A 139 -15.05 -2.80 4.66
N GLY A 140 -14.70 -1.74 5.38
CA GLY A 140 -13.51 -0.93 5.12
C GLY A 140 -12.23 -1.39 5.79
N ILE A 141 -11.15 -0.77 5.33
CA ILE A 141 -9.87 -0.69 6.00
C ILE A 141 -9.96 0.48 6.97
N ASN A 142 -10.06 0.17 8.26
CA ASN A 142 -10.20 1.17 9.32
C ASN A 142 -8.82 1.62 9.79
N LEU A 143 -8.46 2.88 9.52
CA LEU A 143 -7.30 3.53 10.10
C LEU A 143 -7.72 4.19 11.42
N ILE A 144 -7.08 3.77 12.50
CA ILE A 144 -7.36 4.23 13.86
C ILE A 144 -6.13 5.01 14.34
N PHE A 145 -6.33 6.27 14.70
CA PHE A 145 -5.29 7.17 15.18
C PHE A 145 -5.50 7.43 16.68
N PRO A 146 -4.80 6.71 17.58
CA PRO A 146 -5.09 6.78 19.01
C PRO A 146 -4.87 8.16 19.63
N LYS A 147 -3.97 8.97 19.06
CA LYS A 147 -3.65 10.32 19.56
C LYS A 147 -4.82 11.28 19.37
N THR A 148 -5.56 11.14 18.28
CA THR A 148 -6.67 12.03 17.90
C THR A 148 -8.04 11.41 18.13
N TYR A 149 -8.09 10.12 18.48
CA TYR A 149 -9.31 9.30 18.56
C TYR A 149 -10.11 9.27 17.25
N ILE A 150 -9.45 9.54 16.11
CA ILE A 150 -10.07 9.49 14.79
C ILE A 150 -10.04 8.06 14.28
N ILE A 151 -11.19 7.61 13.78
CA ILE A 151 -11.33 6.39 12.99
C ILE A 151 -11.76 6.80 11.58
N SER A 152 -11.01 6.37 10.58
CA SER A 152 -11.33 6.59 9.17
C SER A 152 -11.44 5.25 8.46
N SER A 153 -12.60 4.98 7.87
CA SER A 153 -12.88 3.73 7.18
C SER A 153 -12.77 3.94 5.67
N VAL A 154 -11.81 3.27 5.03
CA VAL A 154 -11.62 3.34 3.58
C VAL A 154 -12.17 2.09 2.92
N VAL A 155 -13.09 2.25 1.97
CA VAL A 155 -13.66 1.16 1.16
C VAL A 155 -13.25 1.36 -0.30
N PRO A 156 -12.37 0.51 -0.85
CA PRO A 156 -12.01 0.55 -2.27
C PRO A 156 -13.09 -0.09 -3.15
N ILE A 157 -13.31 0.50 -4.33
CA ILE A 157 -14.03 -0.14 -5.44
C ILE A 157 -12.99 -0.88 -6.27
N LYS A 158 -13.17 -2.18 -6.47
CA LYS A 158 -12.23 -2.96 -7.28
C LYS A 158 -12.21 -2.43 -8.72
N ASN A 159 -11.00 -2.34 -9.29
CA ASN A 159 -10.73 -1.90 -10.67
C ASN A 159 -11.31 -2.84 -11.72
#